data_AF-A0A7V9B792-F1
#
_entry.id   AF-A0A7V9B792-F1
#
_cell.length_a   1.000
_cell.length_b   1.000
_cell.length_c   1.000
_cell.angle_alpha   90.00
_cell.angle_beta   90.00
_cell.angle_gamma   90.00
#
_symmetry.space_group_name_H-M   'P 1'
#
loop_
_entity.id
_entity.type
_entity.pdbx_description
1 polymer ?
#
loop_
_entity_poly.entity_id
_entity_poly.type
_entity_poly.pdbx_seq_one_letter_code
_entity_poly.pdbx_strand_id
1 'polypeptide(L)'
;ATNVSPADADKDLVSKLDISGEEMNRLSVVEPGTQLPQGSVYLDLNDLNRGAFKAIGGQEAGRQERLVAKSETDYELWNRLAGRDDTPEIERPE
;
A
#
# COMPACT_ATOMS: atom_id res chain seq x y z
N ALA A 1 21.89 4.24 -12.93
CA ALA A 1 20.66 3.97 -12.17
C ALA A 1 19.63 5.00 -12.61
N THR A 2 18.53 4.57 -13.24
CA THR A 2 17.50 5.49 -13.71
C THR A 2 16.76 5.99 -12.47
N ASN A 3 16.98 7.25 -12.10
CA ASN A 3 16.29 7.90 -10.99
C ASN A 3 14.86 8.17 -11.46
N VAL A 4 13.97 7.22 -11.25
CA VAL A 4 12.54 7.41 -11.52
C VAL A 4 12.06 8.42 -10.49
N SER A 5 11.62 9.59 -10.96
CA SER A 5 11.06 10.60 -10.06
C SER A 5 9.73 10.08 -9.51
N PRO A 6 9.32 10.45 -8.28
CA PRO A 6 8.03 10.03 -7.72
C PRO A 6 6.85 10.28 -8.67
N ALA A 7 6.87 11.40 -9.40
CA ALA A 7 5.86 11.71 -10.42
C ALA A 7 5.79 10.72 -11.60
N ASP A 8 6.89 10.06 -11.97
CA ASP A 8 6.91 9.03 -13.01
C ASP A 8 6.39 7.68 -12.47
N ALA A 9 6.69 7.37 -11.21
CA ALA A 9 6.13 6.20 -10.53
C ALA A 9 4.62 6.32 -10.31
N ASP A 10 4.12 7.52 -9.94
CA ASP A 10 2.69 7.80 -9.83
C ASP A 10 1.97 7.61 -11.18
N LYS A 11 2.56 8.06 -12.29
CA LYS A 11 1.99 7.89 -13.63
C LYS A 11 1.89 6.43 -14.05
N ASP A 12 2.91 5.63 -13.76
CA ASP A 12 2.92 4.20 -14.05
C ASP A 12 1.82 3.47 -13.25
N LEU A 13 1.65 3.82 -11.97
CA LEU A 13 0.59 3.26 -11.12
C LEU A 13 -0.81 3.64 -11.61
N VAL A 14 -1.01 4.93 -11.92
CA VAL A 14 -2.25 5.47 -12.51
C VAL A 14 -2.62 4.72 -13.77
N SER A 15 -1.66 4.50 -14.67
CA SER A 15 -1.90 3.80 -15.93
C SER A 15 -2.18 2.30 -15.76
N LYS A 16 -1.56 1.65 -14.77
CA LYS A 16 -1.72 0.20 -14.54
C LYS A 16 -3.05 -0.15 -13.87
N LEU A 17 -3.52 0.70 -12.96
CA LEU A 17 -4.68 0.41 -12.10
C LEU A 17 -5.95 1.16 -12.53
N ASP A 18 -5.87 1.94 -13.61
CA ASP A 18 -6.95 2.82 -14.07
C ASP A 18 -7.52 3.69 -12.92
N ILE A 19 -6.61 4.23 -12.10
CA ILE A 19 -6.95 5.15 -11.00
C ILE A 19 -6.65 6.58 -11.46
N SER A 20 -7.53 7.52 -11.16
CA SER A 20 -7.30 8.93 -11.48
C SER A 20 -6.21 9.54 -10.59
N GLY A 21 -5.57 10.61 -11.07
CA GLY A 21 -4.63 11.38 -10.25
C GLY A 21 -5.28 11.98 -8.99
N GLU A 22 -6.58 12.28 -9.03
CA GLU A 22 -7.33 12.73 -7.85
C GLU A 22 -7.50 11.61 -6.82
N GLU A 23 -7.77 10.38 -7.25
CA GLU A 23 -7.84 9.21 -6.36
C GLU A 23 -6.47 8.90 -5.74
N MET A 24 -5.38 9.00 -6.51
CA MET A 24 -4.03 8.84 -5.99
C MET A 24 -3.73 9.88 -4.88
N ASN A 25 -4.14 11.13 -5.07
CA ASN A 25 -3.93 12.20 -4.09
C ASN A 25 -4.77 12.04 -2.82
N ARG A 26 -5.85 11.24 -2.85
CA ARG A 26 -6.67 10.94 -1.67
C ARG A 26 -6.08 9.82 -0.79
N LEU A 27 -5.09 9.08 -1.30
CA LEU A 27 -4.45 8.03 -0.51
C LEU A 27 -3.63 8.63 0.63
N SER A 28 -4.01 8.28 1.86
CA SER A 28 -3.22 8.58 3.05
C SER A 28 -1.99 7.68 3.10
N VAL A 29 -0.85 8.23 2.67
CA VAL A 29 0.45 7.56 2.78
C VAL A 29 0.96 7.69 4.21
N VAL A 30 1.35 6.57 4.81
CA VAL A 30 1.95 6.52 6.14
C VAL A 30 3.32 7.19 6.12
N GLU A 31 3.57 8.11 7.03
CA GLU A 31 4.86 8.79 7.13
C GLU A 31 5.98 7.82 7.56
N PRO A 32 7.18 7.89 6.97
CA PRO A 32 8.31 7.08 7.42
C PRO A 32 8.64 7.26 8.91
N GLY A 33 8.94 6.16 9.59
CA GLY A 33 9.15 6.11 11.04
C GLY A 33 7.85 6.02 11.86
N THR A 34 6.68 6.06 11.22
CA THR A 34 5.41 5.79 11.91
C THR A 34 5.36 4.32 12.32
N GLN A 35 5.09 4.08 13.60
CA GLN A 35 4.86 2.73 14.10
C GLN A 35 3.58 2.15 13.50
N LEU A 36 3.66 0.92 12.98
CA LEU A 36 2.52 0.24 12.39
C LEU A 36 1.71 -0.48 13.48
N PRO A 37 0.44 -0.09 13.73
CA PRO A 37 -0.44 -0.84 14.61
C PRO A 37 -0.50 -2.33 14.28
N GLN A 38 -0.32 -3.18 15.28
CA GLN A 38 -0.47 -4.63 15.13
C GLN A 38 -1.88 -4.97 14.64
N GLY A 39 -1.97 -5.88 13.66
CA GLY A 39 -3.23 -6.33 13.09
C GLY A 39 -3.75 -5.48 11.93
N SER A 40 -3.22 -4.27 11.74
CA SER A 40 -3.54 -3.41 10.58
C SER A 40 -2.95 -3.99 9.29
N VAL A 41 -3.65 -3.76 8.18
CA VAL A 41 -3.27 -4.25 6.84
C VAL A 41 -2.77 -3.07 6.02
N TYR A 42 -1.62 -3.27 5.38
CA TYR A 42 -0.93 -2.27 4.58
C TYR A 42 -0.61 -2.82 3.20
N LEU A 43 -0.44 -1.90 2.26
CA LEU A 43 0.03 -2.17 0.90
C LEU A 43 1.13 -1.16 0.58
N ASP A 44 2.23 -1.61 -0.02
CA ASP A 44 3.28 -0.71 -0.51
C ASP A 44 3.00 -0.33 -1.97
N LEU A 45 2.72 0.96 -2.22
CA LEU A 45 2.49 1.47 -3.57
C LEU A 45 3.74 1.41 -4.45
N ASN A 46 4.94 1.28 -3.86
CA ASN A 46 6.18 1.10 -4.60
C ASN A 46 6.40 -0.36 -5.03
N ASP A 47 5.69 -1.31 -4.42
CA ASP A 47 5.79 -2.74 -4.72
C ASP A 47 4.46 -3.47 -4.50
N LEU A 48 3.51 -3.26 -5.44
CA LEU A 48 2.22 -3.95 -5.40
C LEU A 48 2.34 -5.47 -5.51
N ASN A 49 3.41 -6.00 -6.13
CA ASN A 49 3.59 -7.45 -6.29
C ASN A 49 3.87 -8.15 -4.96
N ARG A 50 4.39 -7.41 -3.96
CA ARG A 50 4.53 -7.90 -2.59
C ARG A 50 3.17 -8.21 -1.95
N GLY A 51 2.10 -7.64 -2.48
CA GLY A 51 0.74 -7.81 -1.97
C GLY A 51 0.52 -7.09 -0.63
N ALA A 52 -0.72 -7.17 -0.16
CA ALA A 52 -1.07 -6.63 1.15
C ALA A 52 -0.47 -7.48 2.27
N PHE A 53 0.02 -6.84 3.33
CA PHE A 53 0.55 -7.54 4.50
C PHE A 53 -0.11 -7.02 5.79
N LYS A 54 -0.22 -7.90 6.78
CA LYS A 54 -0.67 -7.55 8.13
C LYS A 54 0.53 -7.21 9.00
N ALA A 55 0.49 -6.08 9.68
CA ALA A 55 1.52 -5.71 10.65
C ALA A 55 1.45 -6.62 11.88
N ILE A 56 2.59 -7.17 12.30
CA ILE A 56 2.73 -8.12 13.42
C ILE A 56 3.15 -7.45 14.74
N GLY A 57 3.34 -6.14 14.74
CA GLY A 57 3.76 -5.35 15.91
C GLY A 57 5.28 -5.11 15.92
N GLY A 58 5.69 -3.96 16.49
CA GLY A 58 7.11 -3.55 16.51
C GLY A 58 7.69 -3.13 15.16
N GLN A 59 6.85 -3.03 14.12
CA GLN A 59 7.24 -2.56 12.79
C GLN A 59 7.02 -1.05 12.65
N GLU A 60 7.83 -0.42 11.80
CA GLU A 60 7.73 0.99 11.44
C GLU A 60 7.76 1.13 9.92
N ALA A 61 7.10 2.16 9.39
CA ALA A 61 7.15 2.46 7.96
C ALA A 61 8.57 2.87 7.53
N GLY A 62 9.13 2.17 6.54
CA GLY A 62 10.45 2.45 6.00
C GLY A 62 10.50 3.73 5.15
N ARG A 63 11.68 4.35 5.04
CA ARG A 63 11.88 5.57 4.21
C ARG A 63 11.74 5.34 2.70
N GLN A 64 11.78 4.09 2.26
CA GLN A 64 11.64 3.70 0.85
C GLN A 64 10.28 3.07 0.57
N GLU A 65 9.45 2.88 1.59
CA GLU A 65 8.10 2.32 1.45
C GLU A 65 7.09 3.46 1.26
N ARG A 66 6.07 3.24 0.44
CA ARG A 66 4.93 4.13 0.31
C ARG A 66 3.68 3.38 0.75
N LEU A 67 3.55 3.22 2.07
CA LEU A 67 2.50 2.40 2.65
C LEU A 67 1.17 3.14 2.70
N VAL A 68 0.10 2.45 2.32
CA VAL A 68 -1.29 2.88 2.57
C VAL A 68 -1.98 1.87 3.48
N ALA A 69 -2.81 2.36 4.41
CA ALA A 69 -3.57 1.50 5.32
C ALA A 69 -4.92 1.14 4.71
N LYS A 70 -5.32 -0.15 4.82
CA LYS A 70 -6.65 -0.60 4.40
C LYS A 70 -7.77 0.16 5.08
N SER A 71 -7.61 0.45 6.38
CA SER A 71 -8.62 1.14 7.19
C SER A 71 -8.85 2.60 6.80
N GLU A 72 -7.89 3.22 6.11
CA GLU A 72 -7.93 4.62 5.69
C GLU A 72 -8.12 4.78 4.18
N THR A 73 -8.19 3.65 3.46
CA THR A 73 -8.40 3.62 2.02
C THR A 73 -9.86 3.22 1.76
N ASP A 74 -10.53 3.94 0.86
CA ASP A 74 -11.87 3.57 0.42
C ASP A 74 -11.90 2.13 -0.13
N TYR A 75 -13.00 1.41 0.10
CA TYR A 75 -13.13 0.00 -0.25
C TYR A 75 -12.90 -0.29 -1.74
N GLU A 76 -13.48 0.53 -2.63
CA GLU A 76 -13.34 0.33 -4.08
C GLU A 76 -11.91 0.62 -4.55
N LEU A 77 -11.27 1.62 -3.95
CA LEU A 77 -9.88 1.95 -4.23
C LEU A 77 -8.94 0.86 -3.69
N TRP A 78 -9.19 0.37 -2.48
CA TRP A 78 -8.42 -0.73 -1.89
C TRP A 78 -8.46 -1.99 -2.75
N ASN A 79 -9.65 -2.38 -3.23
CA ASN A 79 -9.80 -3.59 -4.05
C ASN A 79 -9.08 -3.49 -5.40
N ARG A 80 -8.99 -2.27 -5.97
CA ARG A 80 -8.18 -2.02 -7.17
C ARG A 80 -6.68 -2.10 -6.87
N LEU A 81 -6.23 -1.45 -5.79
CA LEU A 81 -4.83 -1.42 -5.37
C LEU A 81 -4.30 -2.80 -4.98
N ALA A 82 -5.06 -3.56 -4.19
CA ALA A 82 -4.68 -4.88 -3.70
C ALA A 82 -4.87 -5.99 -4.74
N GLY A 83 -5.35 -5.67 -5.96
CA GLY A 83 -5.44 -6.65 -7.04
C GLY A 83 -6.60 -7.65 -6.93
N ARG A 84 -7.69 -7.29 -6.22
CA ARG A 84 -8.92 -8.10 -5.99
C ARG A 84 -8.76 -9.19 -4.91
N ASP A 85 -9.21 -8.87 -3.68
CA ASP A 85 -9.65 -9.77 -2.59
C ASP A 85 -8.89 -11.10 -2.37
N ASP A 86 -7.56 -11.07 -2.34
CA ASP A 86 -6.83 -12.06 -1.56
C ASP A 86 -6.91 -11.61 -0.09
N THR A 87 -7.95 -12.07 0.61
CA THR A 87 -7.91 -12.10 2.07
C THR A 87 -6.61 -12.80 2.44
N PRO A 88 -5.64 -12.15 3.12
CA PRO A 88 -4.40 -12.82 3.46
C PRO A 88 -4.77 -14.06 4.26
N GLU A 89 -4.44 -15.23 3.73
CA GLU A 89 -4.66 -16.51 4.40
C GLU A 89 -3.98 -16.37 5.76
N ILE A 90 -4.80 -16.21 6.81
CA ILE A 90 -4.29 -16.11 8.17
C ILE A 90 -3.80 -17.52 8.47
N GLU A 91 -2.52 -17.80 8.23
CA GLU A 91 -1.89 -19.01 8.76
C GLU A 91 -2.03 -18.97 10.27
N ARG A 92 -3.01 -19.72 10.76
CA ARG A 92 -3.16 -20.02 12.18
C ARG A 92 -2.10 -21.09 12.47
N PRO A 93 -1.10 -20.84 13.32
CA PRO A 93 -0.22 -21.91 13.75
C PRO A 93 -1.06 -23.00 14.45
N GLU A 94 -0.82 -24.25 14.08
CA GLU A 94 -1.42 -25.47 14.66
C GLU A 94 -1.10 -25.60 16.15
#